data_AF-B9RLQ6-F1
#
_entry.id   AF-B9RLQ6-F1
#
_cell.length_a   1.000
_cell.length_b   1.000
_cell.length_c   1.000
_cell.angle_alpha   90.00
_cell.angle_beta   90.00
_cell.angle_gamma   90.00
#
_symmetry.space_group_name_H-M   'P 1'
#
loop_
_entity.id
_entity.type
_entity.pdbx_description
1 polymer ?
#
loop_
_entity_poly.entity_id
_entity_poly.type
_entity_poly.pdbx_seq_one_letter_code
_entity_poly.pdbx_strand_id
1 'polypeptide(L)'
;MKVQVISREIIKPSSSTPQHLGIYKLSLHDQLAPRSLLPYKKSHHLKQSFSEALTHLYPLAGRITDDLFCIDCNDDGGSYSEARVAGDMSTILQDPNRDQLEMLLPCHPCDVSPEISSQVILVA
;
A
#
# COMPACT_ATOMS: atom_id res chain seq x y z
N MET A 1 11.38 -0.54 21.51
CA MET A 1 11.62 -1.12 20.17
C MET A 1 12.11 -0.02 19.25
N LYS A 2 13.09 -0.28 18.37
CA LYS A 2 13.61 0.73 17.42
C LYS A 2 13.36 0.26 15.99
N VAL A 3 12.67 1.08 15.20
CA VAL A 3 12.38 0.81 13.79
C VAL A 3 13.29 1.70 12.93
N GLN A 4 13.93 1.13 11.92
CA GLN A 4 14.79 1.82 10.97
C GLN A 4 14.34 1.47 9.55
N VAL A 5 13.85 2.46 8.80
CA VAL A 5 13.53 2.28 7.38
C VAL A 5 14.85 2.10 6.60
N ILE A 6 14.93 1.03 5.83
CA ILE A 6 16.06 0.67 4.96
C ILE A 6 15.87 1.27 3.57
N SER A 7 14.69 1.09 2.97
CA SER A 7 14.37 1.63 1.65
C SER A 7 12.89 1.98 1.51
N ARG A 8 12.61 2.88 0.57
CA ARG A 8 11.26 3.23 0.11
C ARG A 8 11.29 3.27 -1.41
N GLU A 9 10.38 2.54 -2.03
CA GLU A 9 10.35 2.33 -3.47
C GLU A 9 8.89 2.34 -3.95
N ILE A 10 8.68 2.72 -5.21
CA ILE A 10 7.40 2.56 -5.87
C ILE A 10 7.50 1.37 -6.80
N ILE A 11 6.65 0.37 -6.59
CA ILE A 11 6.61 -0.85 -7.39
C ILE A 11 5.48 -0.71 -8.40
N LYS A 12 5.86 -0.79 -9.68
CA LYS A 12 4.92 -0.76 -10.80
C LYS A 12 4.43 -2.17 -11.13
N PRO A 13 3.27 -2.30 -11.80
CA PRO A 13 2.82 -3.59 -12.32
C PRO A 13 3.85 -4.18 -13.29
N SER A 14 3.94 -5.51 -13.34
CA SER A 14 4.89 -6.22 -14.20
C SER A 14 4.54 -6.10 -15.69
N SER A 15 3.28 -5.81 -16.01
CA SER A 15 2.83 -5.44 -17.35
C SER A 15 1.86 -4.27 -17.30
N SER A 16 1.89 -3.42 -18.32
CA SER A 16 1.07 -2.21 -18.37
C SER A 16 -0.43 -2.49 -18.40
N THR A 17 -1.20 -1.61 -17.76
CA THR A 17 -2.66 -1.64 -17.80
C THR A 17 -3.16 -1.39 -19.22
N PRO A 18 -4.01 -2.27 -19.79
CA PRO A 18 -4.61 -2.04 -21.10
C PRO A 18 -5.38 -0.72 -21.17
N GLN A 19 -5.29 0.01 -22.28
CA GLN A 19 -5.90 1.36 -22.43
C GLN A 19 -7.40 1.42 -22.10
N HIS A 20 -8.16 0.37 -22.42
CA HIS A 20 -9.60 0.31 -22.15
C HIS A 20 -9.94 0.09 -20.66
N LEU A 21 -8.95 -0.24 -19.82
CA LEU A 21 -9.06 -0.40 -18.36
C LEU A 21 -8.46 0.80 -17.61
N GLY A 22 -8.13 1.88 -18.31
CA GLY A 22 -7.47 3.06 -17.73
C GLY A 22 -8.28 3.80 -16.67
N ILE A 23 -9.60 3.59 -16.58
CA ILE A 23 -10.45 4.19 -15.55
C ILE A 23 -11.21 3.09 -14.82
N TYR A 24 -11.00 2.98 -13.51
CA TYR A 24 -11.77 2.12 -12.63
C TYR A 24 -12.78 2.94 -11.84
N LYS A 25 -14.08 2.63 -11.97
CA LYS A 25 -15.15 3.33 -11.25
C LYS A 25 -15.41 2.67 -9.90
N LEU A 26 -15.34 3.45 -8.82
CA LEU A 26 -15.60 3.00 -7.47
C LEU A 26 -17.10 2.84 -7.25
N SER A 27 -17.51 1.67 -6.80
CA SER A 27 -18.86 1.42 -6.33
C SER A 27 -19.08 2.01 -4.92
N LEU A 28 -20.33 2.03 -4.47
CA LEU A 28 -20.64 2.39 -3.08
C LEU A 28 -19.92 1.48 -2.07
N HIS A 29 -19.70 0.19 -2.42
CA HIS A 29 -18.97 -0.73 -1.55
C HIS A 29 -17.51 -0.31 -1.40
N ASP A 30 -16.87 0.08 -2.49
CA ASP A 30 -15.46 0.50 -2.49
C ASP A 30 -15.27 1.80 -1.70
N GLN A 31 -16.26 2.70 -1.74
CA GLN A 31 -16.25 3.96 -0.99
C GLN A 31 -16.44 3.77 0.52
N LEU A 32 -17.18 2.74 0.93
CA LEU A 32 -17.46 2.43 2.34
C LEU A 32 -16.46 1.45 2.94
N ALA A 33 -15.65 0.79 2.12
CA ALA A 33 -14.64 -0.15 2.58
C ALA A 33 -13.58 0.57 3.43
N PRO A 34 -13.23 0.05 4.62
CA PRO A 34 -12.11 0.57 5.39
C PRO A 34 -10.82 0.46 4.59
N ARG A 35 -9.97 1.49 4.63
CA ARG A 35 -8.62 1.40 4.06
C ARG A 35 -7.82 0.37 4.87
N SER A 36 -7.69 -0.83 4.32
CA SER A 36 -7.02 -1.95 4.99
C SER A 36 -5.54 -1.97 4.63
N LEU A 37 -4.67 -2.04 5.65
CA LEU A 37 -3.26 -2.37 5.50
C LEU A 37 -3.13 -3.88 5.72
N LEU A 38 -2.69 -4.62 4.70
CA LEU A 38 -2.45 -6.06 4.81
C LEU A 38 -1.00 -6.29 5.26
N PRO A 39 -0.75 -6.92 6.42
CA PRO A 39 0.62 -7.26 6.82
C PRO A 39 1.08 -8.52 6.09
N TYR A 40 2.23 -8.45 5.43
CA TYR A 40 2.89 -9.59 4.78
C TYR A 40 4.07 -10.12 5.60
N LYS A 41 4.40 -11.40 5.40
CA LYS A 41 5.61 -12.01 5.94
C LYS A 41 6.79 -11.76 4.99
N LYS A 42 7.97 -11.58 5.57
CA LYS A 42 9.22 -11.36 4.84
C LYS A 42 9.48 -12.47 3.81
N SER A 43 9.57 -12.09 2.54
CA SER A 43 9.94 -12.97 1.42
C SER A 43 10.89 -12.23 0.49
N HIS A 44 11.95 -12.91 0.04
CA HIS A 44 12.91 -12.35 -0.93
C HIS A 44 12.26 -12.02 -2.29
N HIS A 45 11.10 -12.62 -2.57
CA HIS A 45 10.38 -12.44 -3.83
C HIS A 45 9.24 -11.43 -3.74
N LEU A 46 9.05 -10.78 -2.60
CA LEU A 46 7.84 -9.98 -2.40
C LEU A 46 7.70 -8.84 -3.40
N LYS A 47 8.77 -8.08 -3.68
CA LYS A 47 8.71 -6.99 -4.68
C LYS A 47 8.25 -7.50 -6.05
N GLN A 48 8.76 -8.67 -6.45
CA GLN A 48 8.40 -9.30 -7.71
C GLN A 48 6.94 -9.77 -7.70
N SER A 49 6.55 -10.55 -6.69
CA SER A 49 5.16 -11.02 -6.55
C SER A 49 4.18 -9.86 -6.40
N PHE A 50 4.60 -8.75 -5.79
CA PHE A 50 3.80 -7.55 -5.68
C PHE A 50 3.62 -6.87 -7.05
N SER A 51 4.69 -6.72 -7.83
CA SER A 51 4.61 -6.24 -9.21
C SER A 51 3.71 -7.12 -10.08
N GLU A 52 3.79 -8.44 -9.94
CA GLU A 52 2.91 -9.39 -10.63
C GLU A 52 1.45 -9.30 -10.16
N ALA A 53 1.22 -9.12 -8.84
CA ALA A 53 -0.12 -8.93 -8.30
C ALA A 53 -0.76 -7.62 -8.79
N LEU A 54 0.02 -6.52 -8.86
CA LEU A 54 -0.45 -5.24 -9.37
C LEU A 54 -0.88 -5.30 -10.83
N THR A 55 -0.33 -6.21 -11.64
CA THR A 55 -0.83 -6.44 -13.00
C THR A 55 -2.30 -6.90 -13.01
N HIS A 56 -2.68 -7.77 -12.06
CA HIS A 56 -4.05 -8.26 -11.94
C HIS A 56 -4.94 -7.31 -11.13
N LEU A 57 -4.35 -6.61 -10.18
CA LEU A 57 -4.99 -5.63 -9.30
C LEU A 57 -4.60 -4.20 -9.72
N TYR A 58 -4.66 -3.95 -11.02
CA TYR A 58 -4.21 -2.71 -11.64
C TYR A 58 -4.78 -1.41 -11.03
N PRO A 59 -6.02 -1.35 -10.48
CA PRO A 59 -6.46 -0.14 -9.80
C PRO A 59 -5.60 0.23 -8.58
N LEU A 60 -4.97 -0.75 -7.92
CA LEU A 60 -4.09 -0.50 -6.77
C LEU A 60 -2.77 0.18 -7.18
N ALA A 61 -2.40 0.14 -8.47
CA ALA A 61 -1.26 0.86 -9.02
C ALA A 61 -1.63 2.26 -9.54
N GLY A 62 -2.90 2.67 -9.44
CA GLY A 62 -3.40 3.95 -9.95
C GLY A 62 -3.44 5.08 -8.91
N ARG A 63 -4.14 6.15 -9.25
CA ARG A 63 -4.40 7.31 -8.37
C ARG A 63 -5.90 7.62 -8.32
N ILE A 64 -6.39 7.96 -7.13
CA ILE A 64 -7.78 8.43 -6.99
C ILE A 64 -7.92 9.77 -7.70
N THR A 65 -8.96 9.91 -8.52
CA THR A 65 -9.25 11.14 -9.26
C THR A 65 -9.85 12.22 -8.34
N ASP A 66 -9.79 13.48 -8.77
CA ASP A 66 -10.30 14.61 -7.97
C ASP A 66 -11.79 14.52 -7.65
N ASP A 67 -12.58 13.83 -8.48
CA ASP A 67 -14.00 13.57 -8.24
C ASP A 67 -14.26 12.45 -7.22
N LEU A 68 -13.23 11.78 -6.70
CA LEU A 68 -13.26 10.72 -5.66
C LEU A 68 -14.03 9.45 -6.01
N PHE A 69 -14.64 9.36 -7.19
CA PHE A 69 -15.45 8.20 -7.61
C PHE A 69 -14.74 7.30 -8.61
N CYS A 70 -13.55 7.68 -9.05
CA CYS A 70 -12.76 6.89 -9.99
C CYS A 70 -11.30 6.76 -9.52
N ILE A 71 -10.63 5.78 -10.09
CA ILE A 71 -9.18 5.64 -10.06
C ILE A 71 -8.68 5.76 -11.50
N ASP A 72 -7.72 6.65 -11.71
CA ASP A 72 -6.89 6.69 -12.91
C ASP A 72 -5.85 5.57 -12.81
N CYS A 73 -6.03 4.51 -13.59
CA CYS A 73 -5.17 3.33 -13.62
C CYS A 73 -3.91 3.62 -14.47
N ASN A 74 -3.10 4.57 -14.01
CA ASN A 74 -1.97 5.15 -14.73
C ASN A 74 -0.62 4.42 -14.53
N ASP A 75 -0.63 3.25 -13.88
CA ASP A 75 0.56 2.47 -13.52
C ASP A 75 1.63 3.27 -12.75
N ASP A 76 1.21 4.27 -11.97
CA ASP A 76 2.13 4.99 -11.09
C ASP A 76 2.72 4.09 -10.01
N GLY A 77 2.06 2.98 -9.69
CA GLY A 77 2.55 1.93 -8.80
C GLY A 77 2.19 2.13 -7.33
N GLY A 78 2.46 1.09 -6.55
CA GLY A 78 2.22 1.03 -5.11
C GLY A 78 3.48 1.28 -4.29
N SER A 79 3.32 1.92 -3.13
CA SER A 79 4.45 2.22 -2.23
C SER A 79 4.88 1.01 -1.43
N TYR A 80 6.17 0.66 -1.55
CA TYR A 80 6.83 -0.41 -0.82
C TYR A 80 7.89 0.17 0.13
N SER A 81 7.85 -0.21 1.41
CA SER A 81 8.83 0.23 2.40
C SER A 81 9.46 -0.98 3.10
N GLU A 82 10.78 -1.05 3.09
CA GLU A 82 11.51 -2.05 3.86
C GLU A 82 12.04 -1.42 5.15
N ALA A 83 11.80 -2.06 6.29
CA ALA A 83 12.29 -1.60 7.58
C ALA A 83 12.93 -2.74 8.39
N ARG A 84 13.95 -2.37 9.17
CA ARG A 84 14.56 -3.22 10.18
C ARG A 84 14.04 -2.83 11.55
N VAL A 85 13.61 -3.83 12.30
CA VAL A 85 13.13 -3.67 13.67
C VAL A 85 14.14 -4.31 14.62
N ALA A 86 14.60 -3.55 15.60
CA ALA A 86 15.38 -4.08 16.72
C ALA A 86 14.44 -4.67 17.76
N GLY A 87 14.35 -6.00 17.80
CA GLY A 87 13.49 -6.76 18.70
C GLY A 87 13.09 -8.10 18.10
N ASP A 88 12.59 -9.01 18.93
CA ASP A 88 12.04 -10.28 18.47
C ASP A 88 10.55 -10.11 18.11
N MET A 89 10.15 -10.65 16.96
CA MET A 89 8.77 -10.52 16.48
C MET A 89 7.77 -11.27 17.38
N SER A 90 8.20 -12.34 18.07
CA SER A 90 7.35 -13.06 19.02
C SER A 90 6.95 -12.19 20.21
N THR A 91 7.82 -11.29 20.66
CA THR A 91 7.50 -10.35 21.76
C THR A 91 6.37 -9.40 21.36
N ILE A 92 6.35 -8.96 20.10
CA ILE A 92 5.31 -8.06 19.57
C ILE A 92 3.99 -8.82 19.40
N LEU A 93 4.05 -10.08 18.94
CA LEU A 93 2.86 -10.88 18.67
C LEU A 93 2.18 -11.43 19.93
N GLN A 94 2.93 -11.61 21.02
CA GLN A 94 2.39 -12.13 22.28
C GLN A 94 1.61 -11.07 23.08
N ASP A 95 2.12 -9.84 23.14
CA ASP A 95 1.46 -8.72 23.81
C ASP A 95 1.67 -7.43 23.01
N PRO A 96 0.84 -7.18 21.98
CA PRO A 96 1.01 -6.03 21.12
C PRO A 96 0.56 -4.75 21.84
N ASN A 97 1.52 -3.93 22.26
CA ASN A 97 1.23 -2.55 22.68
C ASN A 97 0.89 -1.70 21.45
N ARG A 98 -0.21 -0.93 21.53
CA ARG A 98 -0.65 0.01 20.49
C ARG A 98 0.47 0.92 19.98
N ASP A 99 1.25 1.52 20.86
CA ASP A 99 2.32 2.45 20.46
C ASP A 99 3.40 1.73 19.62
N GLN A 100 3.66 0.45 19.94
CA GLN A 100 4.62 -0.37 19.20
C GLN A 100 4.07 -0.81 17.83
N LEU A 101 2.76 -1.10 17.75
CA LEU A 101 2.09 -1.40 16.48
C LEU A 101 2.05 -0.18 15.57
N GLU A 102 1.77 1.01 16.09
CA GLU A 102 1.76 2.24 15.31
C GLU A 102 3.14 2.54 14.71
N MET A 103 4.24 2.23 15.43
CA MET A 103 5.60 2.34 14.90
C MET A 103 5.93 1.36 13.76
N LEU A 104 5.15 0.29 13.60
CA LEU A 104 5.30 -0.70 12.52
C LEU A 104 4.51 -0.36 11.27
N LEU A 105 3.62 0.64 11.35
CA LEU A 105 2.84 1.04 10.20
C LEU A 105 3.72 1.81 9.21
N PRO A 106 3.60 1.55 7.90
CA PRO A 106 4.33 2.28 6.88
C PRO A 106 3.93 3.77 6.80
N CYS A 107 2.73 4.12 7.27
CA CYS A 107 2.21 5.48 7.40
C CYS A 107 1.30 5.59 8.63
N HIS A 108 1.14 6.80 9.18
CA HIS A 108 0.17 7.01 10.25
C HIS A 108 -1.25 6.93 9.67
N PRO A 109 -2.19 6.20 10.32
CA PRO A 109 -3.56 6.03 9.83
C PRO A 109 -4.35 7.33 9.59
N CYS A 110 -3.88 8.45 10.16
CA CYS A 110 -4.52 9.76 10.09
C CYS A 110 -3.76 10.78 9.23
N ASP A 111 -2.63 10.41 8.63
CA ASP A 111 -1.91 11.28 7.68
C ASP A 111 -2.63 11.20 6.32
N VAL A 112 -3.80 11.83 6.26
CA VAL A 112 -4.38 12.26 4.98
C VAL A 112 -3.48 13.37 4.46
N SER A 113 -2.72 13.09 3.41
CA SER A 113 -2.11 14.17 2.60
C SER A 113 -3.23 15.16 2.25
N PRO A 114 -3.05 16.48 2.48
CA PRO A 114 -4.04 17.49 2.11
C PRO A 114 -4.29 17.55 0.60
N GLU A 115 -3.41 16.94 -0.20
CA GLU A 115 -3.58 16.74 -1.63
C GLU A 115 -4.10 15.31 -1.87
N ILE A 116 -5.40 15.17 -2.11
CA ILE A 116 -6.04 13.86 -2.28
C ILE A 116 -5.52 13.14 -3.55
N SER A 117 -5.07 13.91 -4.54
CA SER A 117 -4.41 13.45 -5.78
C SER A 117 -3.10 12.67 -5.54
N SER A 118 -2.45 12.83 -4.39
CA SER A 118 -1.22 12.10 -4.02
C SER A 118 -1.45 10.87 -3.13
N GLN A 119 -2.70 10.44 -2.93
CA GLN A 119 -3.01 9.25 -2.15
C GLN A 119 -2.70 7.96 -2.93
N VAL A 120 -1.66 7.26 -2.50
CA VAL A 120 -1.26 5.94 -3.00
C VAL A 120 -2.10 4.87 -2.31
N ILE A 121 -2.64 3.91 -3.07
CA ILE A 121 -3.18 2.68 -2.49
C ILE A 121 -1.98 1.86 -2.02
N LEU A 122 -1.79 1.85 -0.70
CA LEU A 122 -0.65 1.20 -0.09
C LEU A 122 -0.95 -0.27 0.08
N VAL A 123 -0.34 -1.09 -0.77
CA VAL A 123 -0.22 -2.53 -0.52
C VAL A 123 1.17 -2.70 0.06
N ALA A 124 1.20 -2.80 1.39
CA ALA A 124 2.36 -3.33 2.07
C ALA A 124 2.41 -4.80 1.67
#